data_AF-A0A838LG92-F1
#
_entry.id   AF-A0A838LG92-F1
#
_cell.length_a   1.000
_cell.length_b   1.000
_cell.length_c   1.000
_cell.angle_alpha   90.00
_cell.angle_beta   90.00
_cell.angle_gamma   90.00
#
_symmetry.space_group_name_H-M   'P 1'
#
loop_
_entity.id
_entity.type
_entity.pdbx_description
1 polymer ?
#
loop_
_entity_poly.entity_id
_entity_poly.type
_entity_poly.pdbx_seq_one_letter_code
_entity_poly.pdbx_strand_id
1 'polypeptide(L)'
;MSARTSTEPHRIAPTQQRPEPTTVPRDRRVLAGVVVLAALSVGGAVISVASGLSSTIWEAMGPTGRLSIPIPMMLAQLVAAWLAAGPRRRPALVASALLALVEPICIVSGFYDGGYSDPDRSTLHIAYQLVFVASIAAVGVLAALRLASLLRRRDSSG
;
A
#
# COMPACT_ATOMS: atom_id res chain seq x y z
N MET A 1 34.63 17.93 -69.14
CA MET A 1 34.48 18.14 -67.68
C MET A 1 33.01 18.25 -67.35
N SER A 2 32.38 17.19 -66.85
CA SER A 2 30.97 17.15 -66.46
C SER A 2 30.89 16.85 -64.96
N ALA A 3 30.42 17.82 -64.19
CA ALA A 3 30.24 17.70 -62.75
C ALA A 3 28.96 16.89 -62.47
N ARG A 4 29.11 15.69 -61.90
CA ARG A 4 27.98 14.93 -61.33
C ARG A 4 27.68 15.49 -59.94
N THR A 5 26.56 16.17 -59.80
CA THR A 5 25.95 16.48 -58.51
C THR A 5 25.24 15.24 -57.99
N SER A 6 25.87 14.54 -57.04
CA SER A 6 25.26 13.43 -56.32
C SER A 6 24.23 13.99 -55.34
N THR A 7 22.95 13.81 -55.64
CA THR A 7 21.83 14.16 -54.75
C THR A 7 21.65 13.00 -53.78
N GLU A 8 22.26 13.11 -52.60
CA GLU A 8 22.09 12.13 -51.53
C GLU A 8 20.70 12.32 -50.91
N PRO A 9 19.80 11.32 -50.96
CA PRO A 9 18.48 11.44 -50.33
C PRO A 9 18.66 11.48 -48.82
N HIS A 10 18.26 12.60 -48.24
CA HIS A 10 18.19 12.86 -46.81
C HIS A 10 17.39 11.75 -46.10
N ARG A 11 18.10 10.78 -45.53
CA ARG A 11 17.54 9.67 -44.77
C ARG A 11 16.98 10.23 -43.46
N ILE A 12 15.67 10.50 -43.44
CA ILE A 12 14.94 10.87 -42.23
C ILE A 12 15.19 9.76 -41.19
N ALA A 13 15.89 10.10 -40.11
CA ALA A 13 16.14 9.17 -39.02
C ALA A 13 14.78 8.65 -38.50
N PRO A 14 14.63 7.34 -38.24
CA PRO A 14 13.40 6.82 -37.67
C PRO A 14 13.13 7.56 -36.36
N THR A 15 12.00 8.27 -36.33
CA THR A 15 11.46 8.93 -35.15
C THR A 15 11.49 7.89 -34.02
N GLN A 16 12.33 8.08 -33.00
CA GLN A 16 12.34 7.20 -31.85
C GLN A 16 10.92 7.19 -31.27
N GLN A 17 10.18 6.11 -31.52
CA GLN A 17 8.88 5.89 -30.90
C GLN A 17 9.12 5.91 -29.39
N ARG A 18 8.70 6.99 -28.74
CA ARG A 18 8.73 7.11 -27.29
C ARG A 18 8.01 5.88 -26.75
N PRO A 19 8.65 5.02 -25.93
CA PRO A 19 8.03 3.79 -25.48
C PRO A 19 6.70 4.13 -24.82
N GLU A 20 5.61 3.56 -25.37
CA GLU A 20 4.28 3.81 -24.84
C GLU A 20 4.24 3.40 -23.37
N PRO A 21 3.58 4.20 -22.49
CA PRO A 21 3.48 3.85 -21.09
C PRO A 21 2.82 2.48 -20.95
N THR A 22 3.54 1.50 -20.39
CA THR A 22 2.99 0.16 -20.14
C THR A 22 1.84 0.27 -19.14
N THR A 23 0.62 0.18 -19.65
CA THR A 23 -0.59 0.20 -18.82
C THR A 23 -0.86 -1.20 -18.28
N VAL A 24 -1.31 -1.27 -17.02
CA VAL A 24 -1.68 -2.51 -16.36
C VAL A 24 -3.16 -2.48 -15.97
N PRO A 25 -3.85 -3.64 -15.93
CA PRO A 25 -5.21 -3.70 -15.44
C PRO A 25 -5.32 -3.16 -14.01
N ARG A 26 -6.36 -2.37 -13.75
CA ARG A 26 -6.67 -1.86 -12.41
C ARG A 26 -7.10 -3.03 -11.52
N ASP A 27 -6.58 -3.06 -10.30
CA ASP A 27 -6.96 -4.01 -9.27
C ASP A 27 -7.29 -3.23 -8.00
N ARG A 28 -8.54 -3.27 -7.57
CA ARG A 28 -9.03 -2.51 -6.41
C ARG A 28 -8.97 -3.28 -5.10
N ARG A 29 -8.51 -4.54 -5.10
CA ARG A 29 -8.52 -5.39 -3.89
C ARG A 29 -7.61 -4.83 -2.80
N VAL A 30 -6.40 -4.42 -3.15
CA VAL A 30 -5.46 -3.78 -2.21
C VAL A 30 -6.06 -2.51 -1.62
N LEU A 31 -6.62 -1.65 -2.47
CA LEU A 31 -7.29 -0.41 -2.03
C LEU A 31 -8.47 -0.69 -1.11
N ALA A 32 -9.34 -1.64 -1.46
CA ALA A 32 -10.47 -2.02 -0.63
C ALA A 32 -10.00 -2.55 0.74
N GLY A 33 -8.98 -3.41 0.76
CA GLY A 33 -8.38 -3.91 1.99
C GLY A 33 -7.85 -2.80 2.89
N VAL A 34 -7.11 -1.84 2.33
CA VAL A 34 -6.59 -0.71 3.11
C VAL A 34 -7.70 0.22 3.59
N VAL A 35 -8.78 0.41 2.82
CA VAL A 35 -9.96 1.18 3.28
C VAL A 35 -10.65 0.47 4.46
N VAL A 36 -10.79 -0.85 4.41
CA VAL A 36 -11.31 -1.63 5.55
C VAL A 36 -10.39 -1.51 6.76
N LEU A 37 -9.08 -1.63 6.57
CA LEU A 37 -8.10 -1.44 7.63
C LEU A 37 -8.18 -0.03 8.24
N ALA A 38 -8.40 1.00 7.41
CA ALA A 38 -8.63 2.37 7.86
C ALA A 38 -9.88 2.49 8.74
N ALA A 39 -10.98 1.87 8.33
CA ALA A 39 -12.21 1.86 9.11
C ALA A 39 -12.02 1.15 10.47
N LEU A 40 -11.30 0.03 10.49
CA LEU A 40 -10.94 -0.64 11.75
C LEU A 40 -10.01 0.22 12.61
N SER A 41 -9.07 0.94 12.01
CA SER A 41 -8.21 1.86 12.77
C SER A 41 -9.03 2.94 13.49
N VAL A 42 -9.99 3.54 12.78
CA VAL A 42 -10.91 4.52 13.37
C VAL A 42 -11.79 3.88 14.45
N GLY A 43 -12.29 2.67 14.22
CA GLY A 43 -13.07 1.94 15.21
C GLY A 43 -12.28 1.65 16.50
N GLY A 44 -11.02 1.24 16.38
CA GLY A 44 -10.15 1.00 17.54
C GLY A 44 -9.81 2.29 18.29
N ALA A 45 -9.72 3.43 17.60
CA ALA A 45 -9.59 4.73 18.23
C ALA A 45 -10.84 5.11 19.04
N VAL A 46 -12.04 4.87 18.48
CA VAL A 46 -13.31 5.09 19.19
C VAL A 46 -13.42 4.19 20.42
N ILE A 47 -13.07 2.91 20.30
CA ILE A 47 -13.03 1.97 21.44
C ILE A 47 -12.07 2.48 22.51
N SER A 48 -10.86 2.93 22.13
CA SER A 48 -9.86 3.45 23.08
C SER A 48 -10.37 4.65 23.87
N VAL A 49 -11.09 5.57 23.22
CA VAL A 49 -11.68 6.73 23.90
C VAL A 49 -12.85 6.31 24.80
N ALA A 50 -13.74 5.46 24.30
CA ALA A 50 -14.91 5.00 25.04
C ALA A 50 -14.54 4.17 26.29
N SER A 51 -13.40 3.48 26.25
CA SER A 51 -12.88 2.68 27.37
C SER A 51 -11.95 3.47 28.30
N GLY A 52 -11.74 4.77 28.06
CA GLY A 52 -10.83 5.60 28.86
C GLY A 52 -9.34 5.32 28.67
N LEU A 53 -8.95 4.55 27.64
CA LEU A 53 -7.54 4.30 27.29
C LEU A 53 -6.88 5.50 26.61
N SER A 54 -7.66 6.45 26.11
CA SER A 54 -7.18 7.68 25.51
C SER A 54 -8.17 8.80 25.78
N SER A 55 -7.66 10.02 25.98
CA SER A 55 -8.51 11.20 26.24
C SER A 55 -9.21 11.70 24.98
N THR A 56 -8.61 11.47 23.81
CA THR A 56 -9.12 11.96 22.53
C THR A 56 -8.84 10.98 21.39
N ILE A 57 -9.58 11.11 20.28
CA ILE A 57 -9.32 10.35 19.05
C ILE A 57 -7.93 10.64 18.49
N TRP A 58 -7.45 11.88 18.62
CA TRP A 58 -6.10 12.27 18.19
C TRP A 58 -4.99 11.63 19.00
N GLU A 59 -5.20 11.46 20.30
CA GLU A 59 -4.27 10.67 21.11
C GLU A 59 -4.36 9.19 20.75
N ALA A 60 -5.58 8.66 20.58
CA ALA A 60 -5.81 7.25 20.25
C ALA A 60 -5.25 6.85 18.87
N MET A 61 -5.17 7.78 17.92
CA MET A 61 -4.55 7.66 16.60
C MET A 61 -3.21 8.39 16.50
N GLY A 62 -2.62 8.72 17.65
CA GLY A 62 -1.30 9.33 17.75
C GLY A 62 -0.19 8.27 17.85
N PRO A 63 1.07 8.70 18.07
CA PRO A 63 2.21 7.80 18.20
C PRO A 63 2.10 6.81 19.36
N THR A 64 1.30 7.13 20.38
CA THR A 64 1.04 6.31 21.57
C THR A 64 -0.23 5.46 21.44
N GLY A 65 -0.94 5.57 20.32
CA GLY A 65 -2.17 4.86 20.03
C GLY A 65 -1.98 3.34 20.04
N ARG A 66 -2.83 2.63 20.78
CA ARG A 66 -2.68 1.18 21.04
C ARG A 66 -3.55 0.28 20.17
N LEU A 67 -4.66 0.79 19.65
CA LEU A 67 -5.66 0.04 18.88
C LEU A 67 -5.92 0.65 17.50
N SER A 68 -5.03 1.51 17.02
CA SER A 68 -5.20 2.18 15.75
C SER A 68 -3.85 2.48 15.10
N ILE A 69 -3.88 2.69 13.80
CA ILE A 69 -2.75 3.14 12.99
C ILE A 69 -2.61 4.66 13.10
N PRO A 70 -1.41 5.18 13.44
CA PRO A 70 -1.13 6.61 13.44
C PRO A 70 -1.57 7.28 12.15
N ILE A 71 -2.21 8.44 12.26
CA ILE A 71 -2.81 9.14 11.10
C ILE A 71 -1.81 9.31 9.94
N PRO A 72 -0.55 9.75 10.15
CA PRO A 72 0.39 9.89 9.03
C PRO A 72 0.66 8.57 8.31
N MET A 73 0.72 7.47 9.05
CA MET A 73 0.94 6.14 8.50
C MET A 73 -0.31 5.63 7.75
N MET A 74 -1.49 5.85 8.30
CA MET A 74 -2.76 5.51 7.64
C MET A 74 -2.91 6.22 6.29
N LEU A 75 -2.59 7.52 6.25
CA LEU A 75 -2.62 8.30 5.03
C LEU A 75 -1.59 7.79 4.01
N ALA A 76 -0.38 7.44 4.44
CA ALA A 76 0.64 6.86 3.57
C ALA A 76 0.20 5.51 2.99
N GLN A 77 -0.41 4.63 3.80
CA GLN A 77 -0.98 3.36 3.35
C GLN A 77 -2.09 3.57 2.32
N LEU A 78 -3.01 4.51 2.55
CA LEU A 78 -4.09 4.84 1.60
C LEU A 78 -3.55 5.34 0.26
N VAL A 79 -2.55 6.23 0.28
CA VAL A 79 -1.88 6.70 -0.93
C VAL A 79 -1.18 5.55 -1.66
N ALA A 80 -0.43 4.71 -0.94
CA ALA A 80 0.22 3.55 -1.53
C ALA A 80 -0.80 2.58 -2.14
N ALA A 81 -1.93 2.33 -1.47
CA ALA A 81 -2.97 1.43 -1.96
C ALA A 81 -3.65 1.99 -3.22
N TRP A 82 -3.87 3.31 -3.26
CA TRP A 82 -4.37 3.99 -4.45
C TRP A 82 -3.40 3.89 -5.64
N LEU A 83 -2.10 4.08 -5.39
CA LEU A 83 -1.05 3.89 -6.39
C LEU A 83 -0.96 2.43 -6.87
N ALA A 84 -1.07 1.45 -5.97
CA ALA A 84 -1.09 0.02 -6.27
C ALA A 84 -2.27 -0.39 -7.16
N ALA A 85 -3.43 0.26 -6.98
CA ALA A 85 -4.63 0.07 -7.78
C ALA A 85 -4.60 0.78 -9.15
N GLY A 86 -3.62 1.67 -9.34
CA GLY A 86 -3.50 2.51 -10.53
C GLY A 86 -3.12 1.75 -11.81
N PRO A 87 -3.33 2.38 -12.99
CA PRO A 87 -3.02 1.78 -14.29
C PRO A 87 -1.53 1.86 -14.68
N ARG A 88 -0.71 2.64 -13.95
CA ARG A 88 0.71 2.84 -14.28
C ARG A 88 1.56 1.77 -13.59
N ARG A 89 2.30 0.98 -14.38
CA ARG A 89 3.06 -0.18 -13.87
C ARG A 89 4.09 0.16 -12.78
N ARG A 90 4.95 1.16 -13.01
CA ARG A 90 6.03 1.54 -12.07
C ARG A 90 5.51 1.93 -10.68
N PRO A 91 4.60 2.90 -10.52
CA PRO A 91 4.09 3.26 -9.20
C PRO A 91 3.29 2.12 -8.56
N ALA A 92 2.53 1.34 -9.36
CA ALA A 92 1.79 0.21 -8.82
C ALA A 92 2.73 -0.86 -8.24
N LEU A 93 3.87 -1.12 -8.89
CA LEU A 93 4.87 -2.07 -8.44
C LEU A 93 5.54 -1.61 -7.15
N VAL A 94 6.04 -0.37 -7.12
CA VAL A 94 6.70 0.20 -5.92
C VAL A 94 5.74 0.22 -4.75
N ALA A 95 4.51 0.70 -4.94
CA ALA A 95 3.54 0.79 -3.87
C ALA A 95 3.08 -0.59 -3.36
N SER A 96 2.90 -1.58 -4.25
CA SER A 96 2.57 -2.95 -3.85
C SER A 96 3.71 -3.60 -3.07
N ALA A 97 4.96 -3.34 -3.46
CA ALA A 97 6.13 -3.84 -2.72
C ALA A 97 6.27 -3.19 -1.35
N LEU A 98 6.08 -1.87 -1.25
CA LEU A 98 6.10 -1.17 0.03
C LEU A 98 5.03 -1.72 0.98
N LEU A 99 3.78 -1.85 0.53
CA LEU A 99 2.70 -2.42 1.35
C LEU A 99 3.00 -3.87 1.74
N ALA A 100 3.47 -4.70 0.81
CA ALA A 100 3.80 -6.10 1.10
C ALA A 100 4.93 -6.26 2.13
N LEU A 101 5.81 -5.27 2.29
CA LEU A 101 6.89 -5.27 3.28
C LEU A 101 6.50 -4.61 4.60
N VAL A 102 5.79 -3.49 4.54
CA VAL A 102 5.44 -2.68 5.72
C VAL A 102 4.44 -3.41 6.61
N GLU A 103 3.38 -4.03 6.04
CA GLU A 103 2.37 -4.69 6.88
C GLU A 103 2.97 -5.83 7.74
N PRO A 104 3.81 -6.74 7.21
CA PRO A 104 4.49 -7.75 8.04
C PRO A 104 5.44 -7.15 9.08
N ILE A 105 6.17 -6.08 8.74
CA ILE A 105 7.05 -5.39 9.68
C ILE A 105 6.23 -4.85 10.85
N CYS A 106 5.05 -4.26 10.60
CA CYS A 106 4.16 -3.79 11.66
C CYS A 106 3.73 -4.92 12.59
N ILE A 107 3.35 -6.09 12.05
CA ILE A 107 2.96 -7.25 12.86
C ILE A 107 4.14 -7.75 13.72
N VAL A 108 5.31 -7.97 13.11
CA VAL A 108 6.47 -8.58 13.80
C VAL A 108 7.10 -7.64 14.84
N SER A 109 7.09 -6.33 14.57
CA SER A 109 7.63 -5.34 15.51
C SER A 109 6.71 -5.09 16.71
N GLY A 110 5.50 -5.65 16.72
CA GLY A 110 4.49 -5.28 17.72
C GLY A 110 4.02 -3.83 17.56
N PHE A 111 4.23 -3.21 16.40
CA PHE A 111 3.46 -2.01 16.06
C PHE A 111 1.99 -2.42 16.14
N TYR A 112 1.20 -1.73 16.97
CA TYR A 112 -0.20 -2.08 17.32
C TYR A 112 -0.42 -3.14 18.39
N ASP A 113 0.62 -3.73 18.97
CA ASP A 113 0.54 -4.71 20.09
C ASP A 113 -0.39 -4.23 21.23
N GLY A 114 -0.38 -2.92 21.49
CA GLY A 114 -1.30 -2.31 22.44
C GLY A 114 -1.01 -2.65 23.90
N GLY A 115 0.19 -3.18 24.20
CA GLY A 115 0.66 -3.43 25.56
C GLY A 115 0.16 -4.77 26.11
N TYR A 116 0.58 -5.88 25.50
CA TYR A 116 0.20 -7.26 25.86
C TYR A 116 0.36 -7.66 27.34
N SER A 117 1.06 -6.88 28.15
CA SER A 117 1.39 -7.24 29.54
C SER A 117 0.36 -6.76 30.58
N ASP A 118 -0.76 -6.16 30.16
CA ASP A 118 -1.74 -5.58 31.09
C ASP A 118 -2.84 -6.61 31.48
N PRO A 119 -2.85 -7.12 32.73
CA PRO A 119 -3.75 -8.19 33.16
C PRO A 119 -5.23 -7.76 33.29
N ASP A 120 -5.52 -6.45 33.28
CA ASP A 120 -6.88 -5.91 33.48
C ASP A 120 -7.66 -5.71 32.16
N ARG A 121 -7.19 -6.26 31.03
CA ARG A 121 -7.80 -6.02 29.71
C ARG A 121 -9.06 -6.85 29.50
N SER A 122 -10.13 -6.22 28.99
CA SER A 122 -11.36 -6.93 28.64
C SER A 122 -11.19 -7.80 27.38
N THR A 123 -11.90 -8.94 27.33
CA THR A 123 -11.91 -9.87 26.19
C THR A 123 -12.23 -9.20 24.85
N LEU A 124 -13.03 -8.13 24.87
CA LEU A 124 -13.42 -7.39 23.67
C LEU A 124 -12.23 -6.66 23.03
N HIS A 125 -11.30 -6.12 23.82
CA HIS A 125 -10.09 -5.49 23.29
C HIS A 125 -9.18 -6.51 22.60
N ILE A 126 -9.05 -7.70 23.17
CA ILE A 126 -8.26 -8.80 22.58
C ILE A 126 -8.88 -9.23 21.25
N ALA A 127 -10.20 -9.45 21.22
CA ALA A 127 -10.90 -9.83 20.00
C ALA A 127 -10.74 -8.77 18.90
N TYR A 128 -10.89 -7.48 19.25
CA TYR A 128 -10.71 -6.38 18.31
C TYR A 128 -9.29 -6.36 17.74
N GLN A 129 -8.29 -6.52 18.60
CA GLN A 129 -6.90 -6.54 18.22
C GLN A 129 -6.57 -7.69 17.25
N LEU A 130 -7.09 -8.89 17.52
CA LEU A 130 -6.90 -10.04 16.63
C LEU A 130 -7.50 -9.77 15.24
N VAL A 131 -8.70 -9.18 15.18
CA VAL A 131 -9.33 -8.76 13.92
C VAL A 131 -8.49 -7.71 13.21
N PHE A 132 -7.94 -6.75 13.95
CA PHE A 132 -7.09 -5.69 13.40
C PHE A 132 -5.80 -6.26 12.80
N VAL A 133 -5.07 -7.10 13.55
CA VAL A 133 -3.85 -7.77 13.08
C VAL A 133 -4.13 -8.69 11.89
N ALA A 134 -5.23 -9.44 11.91
CA ALA A 134 -5.64 -10.26 10.78
C ALA A 134 -5.91 -9.42 9.52
N SER A 135 -6.45 -8.22 9.69
CA SER A 135 -6.72 -7.29 8.59
C SER A 135 -5.43 -6.70 8.01
N ILE A 136 -4.46 -6.33 8.87
CA ILE A 136 -3.10 -5.93 8.46
C ILE A 136 -2.45 -7.05 7.64
N ALA A 137 -2.51 -8.30 8.13
CA ALA A 137 -1.96 -9.45 7.43
C ALA A 137 -2.64 -9.67 6.07
N ALA A 138 -3.97 -9.56 6.00
CA ALA A 138 -4.72 -9.69 4.77
C ALA A 138 -4.32 -8.63 3.73
N VAL A 139 -4.13 -7.38 4.14
CA VAL A 139 -3.62 -6.30 3.26
C VAL A 139 -2.23 -6.65 2.73
N GLY A 140 -1.32 -7.11 3.59
CA GLY A 140 0.03 -7.53 3.19
C GLY A 140 -0.01 -8.64 2.14
N VAL A 141 -0.87 -9.65 2.33
CA VAL A 141 -1.07 -10.74 1.35
C VAL A 141 -1.64 -10.20 0.04
N LEU A 142 -2.67 -9.36 0.07
CA LEU A 142 -3.24 -8.76 -1.14
C LEU A 142 -2.20 -7.93 -1.92
N ALA A 143 -1.37 -7.17 -1.22
CA ALA A 143 -0.29 -6.39 -1.80
C ALA A 143 0.79 -7.29 -2.42
N ALA A 144 1.17 -8.38 -1.76
CA ALA A 144 2.11 -9.37 -2.29
C ALA A 144 1.56 -10.07 -3.55
N LEU A 145 0.29 -10.47 -3.54
CA LEU A 145 -0.39 -11.04 -4.72
C LEU A 145 -0.41 -10.05 -5.88
N ARG A 146 -0.69 -8.78 -5.61
CA ARG A 146 -0.65 -7.72 -6.63
C ARG A 146 0.76 -7.55 -7.17
N LEU A 147 1.78 -7.50 -6.33
CA LEU A 147 3.18 -7.43 -6.73
C LEU A 147 3.56 -8.62 -7.63
N ALA A 148 3.25 -9.84 -7.22
CA ALA A 148 3.52 -11.04 -8.00
C ALA A 148 2.84 -10.99 -9.38
N SER A 149 1.60 -10.49 -9.47
CA SER A 149 0.90 -10.32 -10.75
C SER A 149 1.59 -9.32 -11.68
N LEU A 150 2.20 -8.27 -11.14
CA LEU A 150 2.91 -7.23 -11.90
C LEU A 150 4.29 -7.72 -12.35
N LEU A 151 4.93 -8.59 -11.56
CA LEU A 151 6.21 -9.22 -11.90
C LEU A 151 6.05 -10.25 -13.02
N ARG A 152 5.09 -11.19 -12.90
CA ARG A 152 4.85 -12.23 -13.92
C ARG A 152 4.55 -11.67 -15.32
N ARG A 153 3.88 -10.52 -15.39
CA ARG A 153 3.58 -9.83 -16.67
C ARG A 153 4.79 -9.23 -17.35
N ARG A 154 5.91 -9.05 -16.63
CA ARG A 154 7.18 -8.60 -17.22
C ARG A 154 7.78 -9.70 -18.09
N ASP A 155 7.71 -10.92 -17.60
CA ASP A 155 8.36 -12.08 -18.21
C ASP A 155 7.64 -12.51 -19.50
N SER A 156 6.38 -12.11 -19.69
CA SER A 156 5.61 -12.36 -20.92
C SER A 156 5.78 -11.30 -22.01
N SER A 157 6.63 -10.29 -21.81
CA SER A 157 6.84 -9.17 -22.75
C SER A 157 8.31 -8.95 -23.12
N GLY A 158 9.19 -9.87 -22.75
CA GLY A 158 10.59 -9.95 -23.19
C GLY A 158 10.79 -11.13 -24.11
#